data_AF-A0A8S3G9K4-F1
#
_entry.id   AF-A0A8S3G9K4-F1
#
_cell.length_a   1.000
_cell.length_b   1.000
_cell.length_c   1.000
_cell.angle_alpha   90.00
_cell.angle_beta   90.00
_cell.angle_gamma   90.00
#
_symmetry.space_group_name_H-M   'P 1'
#
loop_
_entity.id
_entity.type
_entity.pdbx_description
1 polymer ?
#
loop_
_entity_poly.entity_id
_entity_poly.type
_entity_poly.pdbx_seq_one_letter_code
_entity_poly.pdbx_strand_id
1 'polypeptide(L)'
;AFRNNADECCETGRIEAERTKTCNMALQSLITEHNKNISTNCLFLTHICCLSNLRSYFCEEGLKSALRLLPCNQKKLDSKDSYQICCKCCELGIRAGRDKADCEPVAVLDERCGEQFTNCCLK
;
A
#
# COMPACT_ATOMS: atom_id res chain seq x y z
N ALA A 1 30.95 12.98 -9.30
CA ALA A 1 29.63 13.47 -8.82
C ALA A 1 28.74 12.26 -8.62
N PHE A 2 28.39 11.96 -7.38
CA PHE A 2 27.60 10.80 -6.99
C PHE A 2 26.14 11.04 -7.39
N ARG A 3 25.60 10.19 -8.25
CA ARG A 3 24.18 10.22 -8.63
C ARG A 3 23.70 8.77 -8.65
N ASN A 4 23.29 8.25 -7.50
CA ASN A 4 22.18 7.30 -7.58
C ASN A 4 21.01 8.13 -8.09
N ASN A 5 20.44 7.74 -9.23
CA ASN A 5 19.24 8.41 -9.73
C ASN A 5 18.09 8.16 -8.72
N ALA A 6 17.18 9.13 -8.57
CA ALA A 6 15.99 9.00 -7.73
C ALA A 6 15.23 7.69 -8.00
N ASP A 7 15.20 7.26 -9.26
CA ASP A 7 14.57 6.00 -9.69
C ASP A 7 15.24 4.77 -9.06
N GLU A 8 16.58 4.70 -9.02
CA GLU A 8 17.32 3.58 -8.43
C GLU A 8 17.10 3.50 -6.91
N CYS A 9 17.06 4.65 -6.25
CA CYS A 9 16.78 4.75 -4.82
C CYS A 9 15.36 4.26 -4.51
N CYS A 10 14.38 4.68 -5.32
CA CYS A 10 12.99 4.28 -5.18
C CYS A 10 12.80 2.78 -5.44
N GLU A 11 13.45 2.25 -6.48
CA GLU A 11 13.43 0.85 -6.86
C GLU A 11 14.01 -0.05 -5.77
N THR A 12 15.09 0.38 -5.12
CA THR A 12 15.64 -0.31 -3.95
C THR A 12 14.59 -0.43 -2.84
N GLY A 13 13.82 0.64 -2.60
CA GLY A 13 12.75 0.65 -1.61
C GLY A 13 11.61 -0.30 -1.98
N ARG A 14 11.25 -0.34 -3.26
CA ARG A 14 10.25 -1.26 -3.83
C ARG A 14 10.64 -2.72 -3.60
N ILE A 15 11.87 -3.08 -3.94
CA ILE A 15 12.41 -4.44 -3.78
C ILE A 15 12.42 -4.85 -2.30
N GLU A 16 12.83 -3.95 -1.41
CA GLU A 16 12.86 -4.24 0.03
C GLU A 16 11.44 -4.48 0.58
N ALA A 17 10.45 -3.65 0.20
CA ALA A 17 9.05 -3.85 0.56
C ALA A 17 8.53 -5.20 0.08
N GLU A 18 8.87 -5.61 -1.15
CA GLU A 18 8.46 -6.90 -1.71
C GLU A 18 9.09 -8.07 -0.97
N ARG A 19 10.37 -7.97 -0.64
CA ARG A 19 11.15 -9.03 0.00
C ARG A 19 10.78 -9.22 1.46
N THR A 20 10.73 -8.15 2.25
CA THR A 20 10.61 -8.26 3.71
C THR A 20 9.21 -7.94 4.22
N LYS A 21 8.36 -7.35 3.39
CA LYS A 21 7.03 -6.85 3.80
C LYS A 21 7.10 -5.85 4.96
N THR A 22 8.26 -5.20 5.14
CA THR A 22 8.52 -4.16 6.15
C THR A 22 9.41 -3.07 5.56
N CYS A 23 9.42 -1.89 6.16
CA CYS A 23 10.29 -0.78 5.77
C CYS A 23 11.22 -0.34 6.90
N ASN A 24 11.71 -1.30 7.69
CA ASN A 24 12.63 -1.07 8.80
C ASN A 24 14.06 -0.80 8.30
N MET A 25 14.23 0.27 7.54
CA MET A 25 15.52 0.63 6.95
C MET A 25 16.50 1.23 7.94
N ALA A 26 16.05 1.53 9.17
CA ALA A 26 16.89 2.00 10.27
C ALA A 26 18.04 1.03 10.64
N LEU A 27 17.96 -0.24 10.22
CA LEU A 27 19.01 -1.23 10.50
C LEU A 27 19.94 -1.51 9.31
N GLN A 28 19.45 -1.43 8.07
CA GLN A 28 20.30 -1.69 6.90
C GLN A 28 21.37 -0.60 6.71
N SER A 29 21.05 0.65 7.04
CA SER A 29 22.01 1.77 7.00
C SER A 29 23.09 1.71 8.09
N LEU A 30 22.84 0.98 9.19
CA LEU A 30 23.86 0.70 10.22
C LEU A 30 24.72 -0.53 9.84
N ILE A 31 24.18 -1.49 9.11
CA ILE A 31 24.93 -2.69 8.68
C ILE A 31 25.75 -2.44 7.41
N THR A 32 25.39 -1.45 6.58
CA THR A 32 26.23 -1.01 5.45
C THR A 32 27.25 0.06 5.84
N GLU A 33 27.90 -0.08 7.00
CA GLU A 33 29.19 0.57 7.29
C GLU A 33 30.28 0.27 6.23
N HIS A 34 30.00 -0.61 5.25
CA HIS A 34 30.87 -0.89 4.11
C HIS A 34 30.55 -0.16 2.79
N ASN A 35 29.45 0.59 2.65
CA ASN A 35 29.13 1.33 1.43
C ASN A 35 28.92 2.83 1.69
N LYS A 36 30.02 3.56 1.86
CA LYS A 36 30.13 5.02 2.11
C LYS A 36 29.49 5.96 1.05
N ASN A 37 28.65 5.48 0.14
CA ASN A 37 28.27 6.22 -1.08
C ASN A 37 26.76 6.45 -1.31
N ILE A 38 25.88 6.23 -0.32
CA ILE A 38 24.44 6.51 -0.47
C ILE A 38 24.13 7.91 0.13
N SER A 39 23.55 8.81 -0.67
CA SER A 39 23.13 10.13 -0.19
C SER A 39 21.92 10.02 0.75
N THR A 40 21.80 10.94 1.71
CA THR A 40 20.64 11.02 2.63
C THR A 40 19.31 11.12 1.87
N ASN A 41 19.30 11.83 0.72
CA ASN A 41 18.13 11.92 -0.15
C ASN A 41 17.73 10.56 -0.73
N CYS A 42 18.72 9.75 -1.12
CA CYS A 42 18.46 8.40 -1.62
C CYS A 42 17.84 7.53 -0.54
N LEU A 43 18.38 7.53 0.69
CA LEU A 43 17.80 6.80 1.83
C LEU A 43 16.36 7.21 2.11
N PHE A 44 16.07 8.51 2.08
CA PHE A 44 14.71 9.02 2.27
C PHE A 44 13.76 8.55 1.16
N LEU A 45 14.18 8.64 -0.11
CA LEU A 45 13.39 8.18 -1.25
C LEU A 45 13.14 6.67 -1.21
N THR A 46 14.15 5.87 -0.87
CA THR A 46 14.02 4.44 -0.64
C THR A 46 12.95 4.16 0.43
N HIS A 47 12.92 4.94 1.51
CA HIS A 47 11.96 4.73 2.60
C HIS A 47 10.53 5.01 2.15
N ILE A 48 10.34 6.14 1.46
CA ILE A 48 9.04 6.54 0.94
C ILE A 48 8.52 5.50 -0.06
N CYS A 49 9.35 5.09 -1.00
CA CYS A 49 8.93 4.12 -2.02
C CYS A 49 8.64 2.75 -1.42
N CYS A 50 9.42 2.33 -0.41
CA CYS A 50 9.12 1.12 0.35
C CYS A 50 7.73 1.21 1.01
N LEU A 51 7.47 2.29 1.77
CA LEU A 51 6.20 2.46 2.48
C LEU A 51 5.02 2.56 1.51
N SER A 52 5.20 3.24 0.38
CA SER A 52 4.19 3.35 -0.67
C SER A 52 3.84 1.97 -1.24
N ASN A 53 4.85 1.17 -1.59
CA ASN A 53 4.63 -0.19 -2.11
C ASN A 53 3.93 -1.08 -1.08
N LEU A 54 4.34 -1.05 0.20
CA LEU A 54 3.64 -1.79 1.25
C LEU A 54 2.17 -1.40 1.37
N ARG A 55 1.86 -0.10 1.36
CA ARG A 55 0.47 0.38 1.40
C ARG A 55 -0.35 -0.17 0.24
N SER A 56 0.18 -0.14 -0.99
CA SER A 56 -0.48 -0.71 -2.17
C SER A 56 -0.67 -2.23 -2.04
N TYR A 57 0.37 -2.96 -1.64
CA TYR A 57 0.30 -4.41 -1.41
C TYR A 57 -0.79 -4.77 -0.38
N PHE A 58 -0.84 -4.06 0.75
CA PHE A 58 -1.83 -4.32 1.78
C PHE A 58 -3.25 -3.93 1.36
N CYS A 59 -3.39 -2.85 0.58
CA CYS A 59 -4.66 -2.47 -0.03
C CYS A 59 -5.19 -3.58 -0.96
N GLU A 60 -4.35 -4.11 -1.86
CA GLU A 60 -4.71 -5.22 -2.75
C GLU A 60 -5.11 -6.48 -1.99
N GLU A 61 -4.39 -6.81 -0.92
CA GLU A 61 -4.76 -7.93 -0.05
C GLU A 61 -6.12 -7.70 0.62
N GLY A 62 -6.43 -6.45 0.99
CA GLY A 62 -7.74 -6.06 1.51
C GLY A 62 -8.86 -6.27 0.49
N LEU A 63 -8.64 -5.83 -0.75
CA LEU A 63 -9.57 -6.04 -1.87
C LEU A 63 -9.85 -7.52 -2.11
N LYS A 64 -8.79 -8.35 -2.17
CA LYS A 64 -8.92 -9.80 -2.34
C LYS A 64 -9.72 -10.45 -1.22
N SER A 65 -9.57 -9.99 0.02
CA SER A 65 -10.37 -10.46 1.15
C SER A 65 -11.85 -10.10 0.97
N ALA A 66 -12.16 -8.85 0.64
CA ALA A 66 -13.54 -8.41 0.42
C ALA A 66 -14.23 -9.16 -0.72
N LEU A 67 -13.55 -9.35 -1.86
CA LEU A 67 -14.05 -10.12 -3.00
C LEU A 67 -14.30 -11.60 -2.67
N ARG A 68 -13.57 -12.16 -1.71
CA ARG A 68 -13.80 -13.52 -1.18
C ARG A 68 -14.83 -13.56 -0.05
N LEU A 69 -15.49 -12.43 0.25
CA LEU A 69 -16.44 -12.27 1.35
C LEU A 69 -15.84 -12.62 2.71
N LEU A 70 -14.53 -12.41 2.87
CA LEU A 70 -13.83 -12.59 4.15
C LEU A 70 -13.95 -11.30 4.99
N PRO A 71 -14.09 -11.42 6.32
CA PRO A 71 -14.17 -10.25 7.19
C PRO A 71 -12.92 -9.37 7.13
N CYS A 72 -13.11 -8.06 6.92
CA CYS A 72 -12.03 -7.07 6.81
C CYS A 72 -11.25 -6.80 8.12
N ASN A 73 -11.60 -7.46 9.22
CA ASN A 73 -10.95 -7.33 10.52
C ASN A 73 -9.98 -8.50 10.85
N GLN A 74 -9.78 -9.46 9.94
CA GLN A 74 -9.04 -10.69 10.26
C GLN A 74 -7.50 -10.54 10.34
N LYS A 75 -6.88 -9.58 9.65
CA LYS A 75 -5.41 -9.46 9.63
C LYS A 75 -4.90 -8.41 10.64
N LYS A 76 -4.12 -8.86 11.63
CA LYS A 76 -3.24 -8.02 12.46
C LYS A 76 -1.94 -7.77 11.67
N LEU A 77 -1.97 -6.82 10.75
CA LEU A 77 -0.78 -6.38 10.00
C LEU A 77 -0.34 -5.01 10.52
N ASP A 78 0.97 -4.75 10.57
CA ASP A 78 1.55 -3.47 11.01
C ASP A 78 1.17 -2.28 10.11
N SER A 79 0.59 -2.55 8.93
CA SER A 79 -0.03 -1.55 8.02
C SER A 79 -1.55 -1.73 7.95
N LYS A 80 -2.16 -1.91 9.12
CA LYS A 80 -3.58 -2.22 9.33
C LYS A 80 -4.51 -1.30 8.55
N ASP A 81 -4.15 -0.03 8.42
CA ASP A 81 -5.02 0.99 7.86
C ASP A 81 -5.28 0.79 6.37
N SER A 82 -4.24 0.59 5.55
CA SER A 82 -4.42 0.41 4.10
C SER A 82 -5.20 -0.85 3.75
N TYR A 83 -4.92 -1.97 4.43
CA TYR A 83 -5.70 -3.20 4.27
C TYR A 83 -7.17 -2.98 4.66
N GLN A 84 -7.42 -2.42 5.85
CA GLN A 84 -8.76 -2.28 6.38
C GLN A 84 -9.59 -1.27 5.60
N ILE A 85 -9.00 -0.14 5.19
CA ILE A 85 -9.66 0.86 4.36
C ILE A 85 -10.08 0.19 3.05
N CYS A 86 -9.13 -0.36 2.28
CA CYS A 86 -9.46 -0.93 0.97
C CYS A 86 -10.45 -2.10 1.05
N CYS A 87 -10.31 -2.97 2.05
CA CYS A 87 -11.26 -4.06 2.27
C CYS A 87 -12.67 -3.53 2.57
N LYS A 88 -12.82 -2.60 3.52
CA LYS A 88 -14.13 -2.06 3.90
C LYS A 88 -14.79 -1.26 2.77
N CYS A 89 -14.02 -0.46 2.05
CA CYS A 89 -14.51 0.31 0.90
C CYS A 89 -15.01 -0.63 -0.21
N CYS A 90 -14.26 -1.70 -0.50
CA CYS A 90 -14.69 -2.73 -1.44
C CYS A 90 -15.94 -3.49 -0.96
N GLU A 91 -16.02 -3.84 0.32
CA GLU A 91 -17.19 -4.48 0.91
C GLU A 91 -18.45 -3.61 0.79
N LEU A 92 -18.32 -2.29 1.01
CA LEU A 92 -19.40 -1.33 0.78
C LEU A 92 -19.81 -1.30 -0.70
N GLY A 93 -18.84 -1.30 -1.62
CA GLY A 93 -19.09 -1.37 -3.06
C GLY A 93 -19.88 -2.61 -3.45
N ILE A 94 -19.44 -3.80 -3.02
CA ILE A 94 -20.14 -5.07 -3.28
C ILE A 94 -21.59 -5.04 -2.78
N ARG A 95 -21.83 -4.47 -1.58
CA ARG A 95 -23.19 -4.32 -1.05
C ARG A 95 -24.04 -3.39 -1.91
N ALA A 96 -23.50 -2.23 -2.29
CA ALA A 96 -24.19 -1.28 -3.17
C ALA A 96 -24.57 -1.93 -4.50
N GLY A 97 -23.65 -2.67 -5.14
CA GLY A 97 -23.92 -3.41 -6.37
C GLY A 97 -25.01 -4.46 -6.22
N ARG A 98 -25.00 -5.22 -5.12
CA ARG A 98 -26.08 -6.19 -4.79
C ARG A 98 -27.43 -5.53 -4.59
N ASP A 99 -27.45 -4.37 -3.94
CA ASP A 99 -28.66 -3.61 -3.65
C ASP A 99 -29.14 -2.79 -4.86
N LYS A 100 -28.43 -2.86 -6.00
CA LYS A 100 -28.66 -2.05 -7.21
C LYS A 100 -28.65 -0.54 -6.94
N ALA A 101 -27.85 -0.14 -5.95
CA ALA A 101 -27.57 1.25 -5.67
C ALA A 101 -26.59 1.81 -6.72
N ASP A 102 -26.45 3.13 -6.73
CA ASP A 102 -25.48 3.81 -7.61
C ASP A 102 -24.04 3.47 -7.18
N CYS A 103 -23.20 3.18 -8.17
CA CYS A 103 -21.78 2.84 -7.99
C CYS A 103 -20.86 4.07 -8.09
N GLU A 104 -21.43 5.28 -8.20
CA GLU A 104 -20.66 6.51 -8.14
C GLU A 104 -19.93 6.66 -6.80
N PRO A 105 -18.71 7.23 -6.81
CA PRO A 105 -17.94 7.45 -5.60
C PRO A 105 -18.73 8.38 -4.66
N VAL A 106 -19.11 7.86 -3.51
CA VAL A 106 -19.81 8.63 -2.49
C VAL A 106 -18.91 9.78 -2.05
N ALA A 107 -19.37 11.02 -2.21
CA ALA A 107 -18.59 12.24 -1.93
C ALA A 107 -18.02 12.35 -0.48
N VAL A 108 -18.49 11.50 0.43
CA VAL A 108 -18.02 11.41 1.82
C VAL A 108 -16.79 10.49 1.97
N LEU A 109 -16.45 9.71 0.95
CA LEU A 109 -15.30 8.82 0.96
C LEU A 109 -14.05 9.57 0.52
N ASP A 110 -12.92 9.31 1.18
CA ASP A 110 -11.57 9.62 0.69
C ASP A 110 -11.42 9.10 -0.75
N GLU A 111 -10.73 9.84 -1.62
CA GLU A 111 -10.41 9.47 -3.00
C GLU A 111 -9.93 8.01 -3.13
N ARG A 112 -9.05 7.56 -2.21
CA ARG A 112 -8.57 6.17 -2.20
C ARG A 112 -9.66 5.16 -1.90
N CYS A 113 -10.61 5.50 -1.05
CA CYS A 113 -11.74 4.65 -0.72
C CYS A 113 -12.80 4.66 -1.83
N GLY A 114 -13.05 5.82 -2.44
CA GLY A 114 -13.98 5.99 -3.55
C GLY A 114 -13.60 5.11 -4.74
N GLU A 115 -12.31 5.08 -5.11
CA GLU A 115 -11.83 4.19 -6.17
C GLU A 115 -12.09 2.71 -5.86
N GLN A 116 -11.77 2.25 -4.64
CA GLN A 116 -11.99 0.85 -4.26
C GLN A 116 -13.49 0.50 -4.17
N PHE A 117 -14.32 1.44 -3.77
CA PHE A 117 -15.77 1.29 -3.76
C PHE A 117 -16.30 1.06 -5.18
N THR A 118 -16.00 1.97 -6.12
CA THR A 118 -16.49 1.89 -7.50
C THR A 118 -15.98 0.64 -8.20
N ASN A 119 -14.69 0.30 -8.03
CA ASN A 119 -14.10 -0.91 -8.61
C ASN A 119 -14.78 -2.20 -8.14
N CYS A 120 -15.27 -2.25 -6.91
CA CYS A 120 -15.93 -3.43 -6.34
C CYS A 120 -17.46 -3.42 -6.50
N CYS A 121 -18.08 -2.27 -6.74
CA CYS A 121 -19.52 -2.17 -6.96
C CYS A 121 -19.96 -2.75 -8.32
N LEU A 122 -19.08 -2.68 -9.31
CA LEU A 122 -19.31 -3.20 -10.67
C LEU A 122 -18.97 -4.70 -10.83
N LYS A 123 -18.66 -5.41 -9.73
CA LYS A 123 -18.21 -6.81 -9.71
C LYS A 123 -19.33 -7.75 -9.27
#